data_AF-A0A496NDI7-F1
#
_entry.id   AF-A0A496NDI7-F1
#
_cell.length_a   1.000
_cell.length_b   1.000
_cell.length_c   1.000
_cell.angle_alpha   90.00
_cell.angle_beta   90.00
_cell.angle_gamma   90.00
#
_symmetry.space_group_name_H-M   'P 1'
#
loop_
_entity.id
_entity.type
_entity.pdbx_description
1 polymer ?
#
loop_
_entity_poly.entity_id
_entity_poly.type
_entity_poly.pdbx_seq_one_letter_code
_entity_poly.pdbx_strand_id
1 'polypeptide(L)'
;MKGILIKANDTIQSSIGSQNAIISAVDKLMDSYQNYLLISEQEQTKRATINSWRDIRLEEIRSQKELLSQYLHHCFAERRTAIDGFFNALDKGLENNNIETINLAISGILGVVQSSPLKDMQNLMLDLKNDRVKEIEF
;
A
#
# COMPACT_ATOMS: atom_id res chain seq x y z
N MET A 1 -52.02 -63.20 15.27
CA MET A 1 -51.85 -61.85 15.87
C MET A 1 -50.42 -61.33 15.88
N LYS A 2 -49.37 -62.14 16.13
CA LYS A 2 -47.97 -61.64 16.20
C LYS A 2 -47.41 -60.98 14.92
N GLY A 3 -47.76 -61.47 13.72
CA GLY A 3 -47.24 -60.93 12.45
C GLY A 3 -47.80 -59.57 12.01
N ILE A 4 -48.97 -59.16 12.51
CA ILE A 4 -49.58 -57.84 12.21
C ILE A 4 -48.95 -56.76 13.09
N LEU A 5 -48.63 -57.09 14.34
CA LEU A 5 -48.00 -56.17 15.30
C LEU A 5 -46.55 -55.81 14.91
N ILE A 6 -45.81 -56.75 14.31
CA ILE A 6 -44.44 -56.50 13.85
C ILE A 6 -44.42 -55.53 12.65
N LYS A 7 -45.29 -55.75 11.64
CA LYS A 7 -45.40 -54.82 10.49
C LYS A 7 -45.86 -53.42 10.90
N ALA A 8 -46.74 -53.30 11.89
CA ALA A 8 -47.16 -52.01 12.42
C ALA A 8 -45.98 -51.27 13.09
N ASN A 9 -45.14 -51.96 13.86
CA ASN A 9 -43.96 -51.37 14.50
C ASN A 9 -42.92 -50.89 13.47
N ASP A 10 -42.63 -51.67 12.43
CA ASP A 10 -41.68 -51.28 11.38
C ASP A 10 -42.18 -50.09 10.54
N THR A 11 -43.50 -50.01 10.32
CA THR A 11 -44.13 -48.86 9.63
C THR A 11 -44.08 -47.60 10.48
N ILE A 12 -44.27 -47.72 11.80
CA ILE A 12 -44.13 -46.61 12.76
C ILE A 12 -42.66 -46.16 12.84
N GLN A 13 -41.71 -47.08 12.91
CA GLN A 13 -40.26 -46.77 12.96
C GLN A 13 -39.78 -46.03 11.71
N SER A 14 -40.23 -46.43 10.51
CA SER A 14 -39.85 -45.74 9.26
C SER A 14 -40.48 -44.34 9.14
N SER A 15 -41.71 -44.14 9.62
CA SER A 15 -42.36 -42.83 9.69
C SER A 15 -41.67 -41.89 10.69
N ILE A 16 -41.24 -42.39 11.86
CA ILE A 16 -40.49 -41.62 12.85
C ILE A 16 -39.10 -41.25 12.30
N GLY A 17 -38.44 -42.18 11.57
CA GLY A 17 -37.17 -41.94 10.90
C GLY A 17 -37.26 -40.85 9.83
N SER A 18 -38.34 -40.80 9.04
CA SER A 18 -38.54 -39.75 8.03
C SER A 18 -38.85 -38.39 8.65
N GLN A 19 -39.62 -38.35 9.75
CA GLN A 19 -39.87 -37.12 10.51
C GLN A 19 -38.58 -36.55 11.10
N ASN A 20 -37.73 -37.40 11.71
CA ASN A 20 -36.43 -36.98 12.22
C ASN A 20 -35.49 -36.48 11.10
N ALA A 21 -35.53 -37.11 9.92
CA ALA A 21 -34.77 -36.65 8.76
C ALA A 21 -35.23 -35.25 8.31
N ILE A 22 -36.53 -34.97 8.28
CA ILE A 22 -37.09 -33.66 7.93
C ILE A 22 -36.66 -32.60 8.95
N ILE A 23 -36.75 -32.89 10.26
CA ILE A 23 -36.31 -31.96 11.31
C ILE A 23 -34.82 -31.65 11.16
N SER A 24 -33.98 -32.67 10.98
CA SER A 24 -32.53 -32.47 10.79
C SER A 24 -32.18 -31.69 9.52
N ALA A 25 -33.00 -31.80 8.46
CA ALA A 25 -32.80 -31.06 7.23
C ALA A 25 -33.16 -29.57 7.42
N VAL A 26 -34.20 -29.29 8.20
CA VAL A 26 -34.59 -27.91 8.57
C VAL A 26 -33.52 -27.28 9.47
N ASP A 27 -33.00 -28.01 10.46
CA ASP A 27 -31.92 -27.53 11.32
C ASP A 27 -30.67 -27.18 10.50
N LYS A 28 -30.27 -28.06 9.58
CA LYS A 28 -29.14 -27.80 8.67
C LYS A 28 -29.35 -26.59 7.75
N LEU A 29 -30.58 -26.37 7.28
CA LEU A 29 -30.90 -25.17 6.48
C LEU A 29 -30.81 -23.91 7.32
N MET A 30 -31.30 -23.95 8.56
CA MET A 30 -31.21 -22.83 9.50
C MET A 30 -29.75 -22.51 9.82
N ASP A 31 -28.96 -23.53 10.16
CA ASP A 31 -27.53 -23.39 10.43
C ASP A 31 -26.78 -22.85 9.20
N SER A 32 -27.07 -23.37 8.00
CA SER A 32 -26.47 -22.89 6.76
C SER A 32 -26.82 -21.43 6.47
N TYR A 33 -28.05 -21.00 6.78
CA TYR A 33 -28.47 -19.61 6.59
C TYR A 33 -27.78 -18.67 7.58
N GLN A 34 -27.71 -19.06 8.85
CA GLN A 34 -26.98 -18.30 9.87
C GLN A 34 -25.49 -18.18 9.55
N ASN A 35 -24.87 -19.30 9.14
CA ASN A 35 -23.48 -19.32 8.70
C ASN A 35 -23.26 -18.43 7.47
N TYR A 36 -24.19 -18.45 6.51
CA TYR A 36 -24.12 -17.57 5.34
C TYR A 36 -24.15 -16.09 5.73
N LEU A 37 -25.06 -15.68 6.63
CA LEU A 37 -25.14 -14.30 7.10
C LEU A 37 -23.84 -13.86 7.78
N LEU A 38 -23.33 -14.69 8.69
CA LEU A 38 -22.09 -14.41 9.42
C LEU A 38 -20.88 -14.30 8.48
N ILE A 39 -20.74 -15.23 7.53
CA ILE A 39 -19.67 -15.19 6.53
C ILE A 39 -19.81 -13.94 5.64
N SER A 40 -21.04 -13.59 5.24
CA SER A 40 -21.29 -12.40 4.41
C SER A 40 -20.86 -11.12 5.12
N GLU A 41 -21.19 -10.95 6.39
CA GLU A 41 -20.77 -9.79 7.19
C GLU A 41 -19.24 -9.74 7.39
N GLN A 42 -18.61 -10.89 7.67
CA GLN A 42 -17.16 -10.99 7.79
C GLN A 42 -16.45 -10.63 6.48
N GLU A 43 -16.90 -11.16 5.35
CA GLU A 43 -16.32 -10.87 4.04
C GLU A 43 -16.55 -9.42 3.61
N GLN A 44 -17.70 -8.83 3.94
CA GLN A 44 -17.94 -7.40 3.74
C GLN A 44 -16.96 -6.55 4.56
N THR A 45 -16.74 -6.91 5.83
CA THR A 45 -15.79 -6.21 6.70
C THR A 45 -14.37 -6.32 6.17
N LYS A 46 -13.93 -7.52 5.77
CA LYS A 46 -12.61 -7.74 5.15
C LYS A 46 -12.43 -6.89 3.89
N ARG A 47 -13.43 -6.84 3.01
CA ARG A 47 -13.41 -6.01 1.79
C ARG A 47 -13.34 -4.53 2.13
N ALA A 48 -14.11 -4.06 3.12
CA ALA A 48 -14.06 -2.68 3.58
C ALA A 48 -12.68 -2.32 4.12
N THR A 49 -12.07 -3.18 4.93
CA THR A 49 -10.69 -3.02 5.41
C THR A 49 -9.71 -2.96 4.24
N ILE A 50 -9.75 -3.90 3.29
CA ILE A 50 -8.87 -3.89 2.11
C ILE A 50 -9.02 -2.59 1.31
N ASN A 51 -10.25 -2.10 1.13
CA ASN A 51 -10.49 -0.84 0.44
C ASN A 51 -9.87 0.34 1.19
N SER A 52 -10.09 0.45 2.50
CA SER A 52 -9.49 1.50 3.33
C SER A 52 -7.95 1.47 3.26
N TRP A 53 -7.36 0.27 3.31
CA TRP A 53 -5.92 0.09 3.19
C TRP A 53 -5.39 0.48 1.81
N ARG A 54 -6.12 0.12 0.75
CA ARG A 54 -5.81 0.55 -0.61
C ARG A 54 -5.80 2.07 -0.70
N ASP A 55 -6.82 2.73 -0.16
CA ASP A 55 -6.97 4.17 -0.26
C ASP A 55 -5.86 4.91 0.49
N ILE A 56 -5.53 4.47 1.71
CA ILE A 56 -4.38 4.98 2.47
C ILE A 56 -3.10 4.80 1.66
N ARG A 57 -2.86 3.60 1.11
CA ARG A 57 -1.63 3.32 0.38
C ARG A 57 -1.52 4.12 -0.92
N LEU A 58 -2.63 4.32 -1.63
CA LEU A 58 -2.67 5.17 -2.81
C LEU A 58 -2.34 6.62 -2.47
N GLU A 59 -2.86 7.13 -1.37
CA GLU A 59 -2.60 8.49 -0.93
C GLU A 59 -1.15 8.68 -0.47
N GLU A 60 -0.57 7.68 0.21
CA GLU A 60 0.87 7.65 0.51
C GLU A 60 1.72 7.71 -0.76
N ILE A 61 1.40 6.90 -1.78
CA ILE A 61 2.12 6.91 -3.06
C ILE A 61 2.00 8.27 -3.75
N ARG A 62 0.82 8.90 -3.71
CA ARG A 62 0.61 10.24 -4.28
C ARG A 62 1.44 11.29 -3.56
N SER A 63 1.42 11.30 -2.22
CA SER A 63 2.23 12.22 -1.42
C SER A 63 3.73 12.03 -1.68
N GLN A 64 4.20 10.78 -1.77
CA GLN A 64 5.60 10.47 -2.11
C GLN A 64 5.98 10.98 -3.51
N LYS A 65 5.09 10.83 -4.50
CA LYS A 65 5.29 11.35 -5.85
C LYS A 65 5.37 12.88 -5.85
N GLU A 66 4.46 13.56 -5.15
CA GLU A 66 4.45 15.02 -5.07
C GLU A 66 5.72 15.56 -4.41
N LEU A 67 6.12 14.96 -3.28
CA LEU A 67 7.37 15.30 -2.60
C LEU A 67 8.58 15.12 -3.52
N LEU A 68 8.68 13.99 -4.23
CA LEU A 68 9.74 13.75 -5.20
C LEU A 68 9.74 14.81 -6.32
N SER A 69 8.57 15.13 -6.86
CA SER A 69 8.43 16.11 -7.93
C SER A 69 8.88 17.50 -7.47
N GLN A 70 8.44 17.94 -6.28
CA GLN A 70 8.81 19.24 -5.71
C GLN A 70 10.31 19.30 -5.41
N TYR A 71 10.85 18.27 -4.76
CA TYR A 71 12.27 18.17 -4.46
C TYR A 71 13.13 18.27 -5.72
N LEU A 72 12.82 17.48 -6.76
CA LEU A 72 13.56 17.50 -8.01
C LEU A 72 13.47 18.88 -8.68
N HIS A 73 12.28 19.49 -8.70
CA HIS A 73 12.08 20.81 -9.28
C HIS A 73 12.96 21.87 -8.59
N HIS A 74 12.93 21.92 -7.26
CA HIS A 74 13.75 22.85 -6.48
C HIS A 74 15.24 22.57 -6.64
N CYS A 75 15.67 21.31 -6.55
CA CYS A 75 17.07 20.93 -6.68
C CYS A 75 17.63 21.31 -8.06
N PHE A 76 16.88 21.06 -9.14
CA PHE A 76 17.34 21.48 -10.47
C PHE A 76 17.35 23.00 -10.65
N ALA A 77 16.39 23.73 -10.07
CA ALA A 77 16.38 25.20 -10.10
C ALA A 77 17.57 25.80 -9.33
N GLU A 78 17.89 25.25 -8.16
CA GLU A 78 19.05 25.66 -7.36
C GLU A 78 20.35 25.36 -8.11
N ARG A 79 20.50 24.16 -8.67
CA ARG A 79 21.67 23.78 -9.46
C ARG A 79 21.87 24.68 -10.67
N ARG A 80 20.78 25.06 -11.37
CA ARG A 80 20.84 26.04 -12.45
C ARG A 80 21.39 27.37 -11.96
N THR A 81 20.82 27.89 -10.86
CA THR A 81 21.24 29.16 -10.27
C THR A 81 22.71 29.14 -9.83
N ALA A 82 23.17 28.03 -9.24
CA ALA A 82 24.55 27.86 -8.84
C ALA A 82 25.52 27.86 -10.05
N ILE A 83 25.18 27.11 -11.10
CA ILE A 83 25.96 27.05 -12.33
C ILE A 83 26.02 28.43 -13.02
N ASP A 84 24.89 29.14 -13.12
CA ASP A 84 24.82 30.49 -13.67
C ASP A 84 25.70 31.46 -12.85
N GLY A 85 25.72 31.31 -11.51
CA GLY A 85 26.63 32.04 -10.63
C GLY A 85 28.11 31.77 -10.91
N PHE A 86 28.48 30.51 -11.15
CA PHE A 86 29.86 30.15 -11.51
C PHE A 86 30.25 30.66 -12.90
N PHE A 87 29.35 30.67 -13.88
CA PHE A 87 29.62 31.30 -15.18
C PHE A 87 29.87 32.80 -15.04
N ASN A 88 29.06 33.50 -14.24
CA ASN A 88 29.31 34.92 -13.95
C ASN A 88 30.66 35.17 -13.26
N ALA A 89 31.07 34.26 -12.36
CA ALA A 89 32.38 34.33 -11.71
C ALA A 89 33.52 34.04 -12.70
N LEU A 90 33.32 33.10 -13.62
CA LEU A 90 34.25 32.78 -14.70
C LEU A 90 34.46 33.98 -15.62
N ASP A 91 33.38 34.64 -16.05
CA ASP A 91 33.43 35.84 -16.89
C ASP A 91 34.20 36.97 -16.20
N LYS A 92 33.91 37.25 -14.92
CA LYS A 92 34.66 38.23 -14.13
C LYS A 92 36.13 37.86 -13.93
N GLY A 93 36.43 36.57 -13.80
CA GLY A 93 37.79 36.06 -13.70
C GLY A 93 38.56 36.29 -15.00
N LEU A 94 37.91 36.09 -16.15
CA LEU A 94 38.49 36.34 -17.47
C LEU A 94 38.74 37.84 -17.71
N GLU A 95 37.78 38.70 -17.38
CA GLU A 95 37.91 40.17 -17.50
C GLU A 95 39.09 40.70 -16.68
N ASN A 96 39.28 40.19 -15.46
CA ASN A 96 40.31 40.66 -14.53
C ASN A 96 41.63 39.86 -14.62
N ASN A 97 41.74 38.92 -15.57
CA ASN A 97 42.88 37.99 -15.68
C ASN A 97 43.20 37.23 -14.37
N ASN A 98 42.18 36.98 -13.54
CA ASN A 98 42.31 36.32 -12.25
C ASN A 98 42.18 34.80 -12.42
N ILE A 99 43.32 34.15 -12.60
CA ILE A 99 43.44 32.69 -12.79
C ILE A 99 42.87 31.90 -11.60
N GLU A 100 42.96 32.43 -10.38
CA GLU A 100 42.41 31.77 -9.18
C GLU A 100 40.88 31.70 -9.23
N THR A 101 40.23 32.81 -9.63
CA THR A 101 38.76 32.87 -9.78
C THR A 101 38.27 31.95 -10.89
N ILE A 102 39.02 31.87 -12.00
CA ILE A 102 38.71 30.97 -13.12
C ILE A 102 38.75 29.50 -12.66
N ASN A 103 39.82 29.10 -11.98
CA ASN A 103 39.97 27.72 -11.50
C ASN A 103 38.91 27.35 -10.46
N LEU A 104 38.55 28.29 -9.58
CA LEU A 104 37.50 28.09 -8.58
C LEU A 104 36.13 27.90 -9.24
N ALA A 105 35.79 28.74 -10.23
CA ALA A 105 34.52 28.65 -10.97
C ALA A 105 34.38 27.31 -11.72
N ILE A 106 35.43 26.88 -12.43
CA ILE A 106 35.44 25.60 -13.16
C ILE A 106 35.30 24.42 -12.18
N SER A 107 36.02 24.46 -11.06
CA SER A 107 35.93 23.43 -10.02
C SER A 107 34.53 23.37 -9.39
N GLY A 108 33.89 24.52 -9.18
CA GLY A 108 32.51 24.63 -8.70
C GLY A 108 31.50 24.00 -9.66
N ILE A 109 31.61 24.28 -10.96
CA ILE A 109 30.77 23.66 -11.99
C ILE A 109 30.94 22.14 -11.99
N LEU A 110 32.19 21.65 -11.93
CA LEU A 110 32.46 20.22 -11.90
C LEU A 110 31.83 19.54 -10.67
N GLY A 111 31.92 20.17 -9.49
CA GLY A 111 31.32 19.65 -8.26
C GLY A 111 29.79 19.54 -8.36
N VAL A 112 29.12 20.56 -8.90
CA VAL A 112 27.67 20.51 -9.11
C VAL A 112 27.32 19.40 -10.09
N VAL A 113 28.01 19.28 -11.23
CA VAL A 113 27.75 18.25 -12.26
C VAL A 113 27.99 16.83 -11.73
N GLN A 114 29.00 16.61 -10.89
CA GLN A 114 29.33 15.30 -10.32
C GLN A 114 28.36 14.86 -9.21
N SER A 115 27.76 15.79 -8.48
CA SER A 115 26.77 15.46 -7.43
C SER A 115 25.46 14.94 -8.03
N SER A 116 24.91 13.85 -7.47
CA SER A 116 23.63 13.24 -7.90
C SER A 116 22.49 13.58 -6.92
N PRO A 117 21.48 14.38 -7.34
CA PRO A 117 20.33 14.75 -6.51
C PRO A 117 19.51 13.57 -5.97
N LEU A 118 19.53 12.45 -6.69
CA LEU A 118 18.74 11.26 -6.37
C LEU A 118 19.29 10.52 -5.15
N LYS A 119 20.60 10.65 -4.88
CA LYS A 119 21.25 9.97 -3.75
C LYS A 119 20.81 10.58 -2.42
N ASP A 120 20.74 11.90 -2.33
CA ASP A 120 20.34 12.61 -1.11
C ASP A 120 18.86 12.39 -0.80
N MET A 121 18.03 12.29 -1.83
CA MET A 121 16.59 12.01 -1.72
C MET A 121 16.29 10.58 -1.25
N GLN A 122 17.08 9.59 -1.69
CA GLN A 122 16.94 8.21 -1.25
C GLN A 122 17.02 8.08 0.27
N ASN A 123 17.95 8.81 0.90
CA ASN A 123 18.11 8.84 2.36
C ASN A 123 16.88 9.44 3.04
N LEU A 124 16.37 10.58 2.54
CA LEU A 124 15.15 11.21 3.06
C LEU A 124 13.93 10.28 2.97
N MET A 125 13.77 9.55 1.85
CA MET A 125 12.67 8.59 1.71
C MET A 125 12.81 7.36 2.59
N LEU A 126 14.03 6.91 2.89
CA LEU A 126 14.29 5.82 3.83
C LEU A 126 13.86 6.20 5.25
N ASP A 127 14.23 7.39 5.69
CA ASP A 127 13.88 7.90 7.02
C ASP A 127 12.37 8.05 7.19
N LEU A 128 11.66 8.52 6.15
CA LEU A 128 10.19 8.65 6.17
C LEU A 128 9.44 7.32 6.18
N LYS A 129 10.05 6.22 5.68
CA LYS A 129 9.41 4.90 5.60
C LYS A 129 9.47 4.12 6.91
N ASN A 130 10.51 4.32 7.72
CA ASN A 130 10.72 3.55 8.95
C ASN A 130 9.67 3.82 10.04
N ASP A 131 8.93 4.92 9.96
CA ASP A 131 8.02 5.35 11.03
C ASP A 131 6.57 4.84 10.88
N ARG A 132 6.23 4.09 9.81
CA ARG A 132 4.82 3.88 9.40
C ARG A 132 4.37 2.45 9.06
N VAL A 133 5.18 1.42 9.27
CA VAL A 133 4.74 0.04 8.97
C VAL A 133 4.03 -0.58 10.18
N LYS A 134 2.69 -0.52 10.18
CA LYS A 134 1.85 -1.48 10.92
C LYS A 134 1.33 -2.50 9.91
N GLU A 135 1.81 -3.74 9.97
CA GLU A 135 1.23 -4.83 9.19
C GLU A 135 -0.11 -5.27 9.81
N ILE A 136 -1.08 -5.66 8.97
CA ILE A 136 -2.29 -6.34 9.42
C ILE A 136 -1.97 -7.83 9.48
N GLU A 137 -1.95 -8.41 10.67
CA GLU A 137 -2.06 -9.86 10.83
C GLU A 137 -3.54 -10.26 10.71
N PHE A 138 -3.82 -11.30 9.92
CA PHE A 138 -5.14 -11.91 9.78
C PHE A 138 -5.28 -13.13 10.68
#